data_AF-A0A6H1QBH7-F1
#
_entry.id   AF-A0A6H1QBH7-F1
#
_cell.length_a   1.000
_cell.length_b   1.000
_cell.length_c   1.000
_cell.angle_alpha   90.00
_cell.angle_beta   90.00
_cell.angle_gamma   90.00
#
_symmetry.space_group_name_H-M   'P 1'
#
loop_
_entity.id
_entity.type
_entity.pdbx_description
1 polymer ?
#
loop_
_entity_poly.entity_id
_entity_poly.type
_entity_poly.pdbx_seq_one_letter_code
_entity_poly.pdbx_strand_id
1 'polypeptide(L)' 'MADRMTPEQFKSEYRRKGWTGLALAERWSLSPAWISKLGNDPDREAHWDDAVRGLPTVKKLKSSSK' A
#
# COMPACT_ATOMS: atom_id res chain seq x y z
N MET A 1 -3.92 1.56 -22.18
CA MET A 1 -2.76 0.82 -21.64
C MET A 1 -2.88 0.87 -20.13
N ALA A 2 -3.13 -0.25 -19.46
CA ALA A 2 -3.27 -0.25 -18.01
C ALA A 2 -1.89 -0.03 -17.38
N ASP A 3 -1.67 1.17 -16.85
CA ASP A 3 -0.48 1.57 -16.10
C ASP A 3 -0.45 0.79 -14.77
N ARG A 4 0.00 -0.48 -14.83
CA ARG A 4 0.27 -1.30 -13.65
C ARG A 4 1.44 -0.66 -12.92
N MET A 5 1.24 -0.30 -11.66
CA MET A 5 2.35 0.17 -10.84
C MET A 5 3.39 -0.93 -10.73
N THR A 6 4.67 -0.56 -10.81
CA THR A 6 5.74 -1.50 -10.46
C THR A 6 5.68 -1.83 -8.97
N PRO A 7 6.19 -3.00 -8.54
CA PRO A 7 6.32 -3.39 -7.13
C PRO A 7 6.80 -2.26 -6.22
N GLU A 8 7.78 -1.50 -6.70
CA GLU A 8 8.37 -0.36 -5.99
C GLU A 8 7.42 0.83 -5.87
N GLN A 9 6.67 1.14 -6.93
CA GLN A 9 5.68 2.21 -6.91
C GLN A 9 4.54 1.90 -5.93
N PHE A 10 4.02 0.68 -5.95
CA PHE A 10 2.98 0.25 -5.01
C PHE A 10 3.44 0.39 -3.56
N LYS A 11 4.66 -0.07 -3.26
CA LYS A 11 5.29 0.08 -1.95
C LYS A 11 5.44 1.55 -1.55
N SER A 12 5.83 2.39 -2.50
CA SER A 12 6.02 3.82 -2.26
C SER A 12 4.69 4.55 -2.03
N GLU A 13 3.63 4.16 -2.73
CA GLU A 13 2.31 4.79 -2.67
C GLU A 13 1.58 4.55 -1.35
N TYR A 14 1.59 3.32 -0.83
CA TYR A 14 1.01 3.11 0.49
C TYR A 14 1.92 3.71 1.58
N ARG A 15 3.26 3.66 1.43
CA ARG A 15 4.21 4.25 2.39
C ARG A 15 4.11 5.76 2.50
N ARG A 16 3.99 6.49 1.38
CA ARG A 16 3.83 7.96 1.39
C ARG A 16 2.53 8.39 2.09
N LYS A 17 1.50 7.54 2.03
CA LYS A 17 0.22 7.73 2.72
C LYS A 17 0.29 7.34 4.20
N GLY A 18 1.42 6.81 4.66
CA GLY A 18 1.67 6.37 6.04
C GLY A 18 1.21 4.94 6.35
N TRP A 19 0.83 4.17 5.33
CA TRP A 19 0.47 2.76 5.48
C TRP A 19 1.70 1.87 5.47
N THR A 20 1.58 0.72 6.12
CA THR A 20 2.59 -0.34 6.13
C THR A 20 1.94 -1.63 5.62
N GLY A 21 2.75 -2.61 5.23
CA GLY A 21 2.23 -3.91 4.80
C GLY A 21 1.38 -4.60 5.88
N LEU A 22 1.73 -4.38 7.16
CA LEU A 22 0.92 -4.84 8.30
C LEU A 22 -0.43 -4.13 8.38
N ALA A 23 -0.45 -2.80 8.29
CA ALA A 23 -1.70 -2.03 8.34
C ALA A 23 -2.63 -2.35 7.16
N LEU A 24 -2.06 -2.65 5.98
CA LEU A 24 -2.83 -3.12 4.82
C LEU A 24 -3.39 -4.52 5.04
N ALA A 25 -2.59 -5.42 5.61
CA ALA A 25 -3.01 -6.76 5.99
C ALA A 25 -4.20 -6.70 6.96
N GLU A 26 -4.11 -5.88 8.01
CA GLU A 26 -5.21 -5.70 8.96
C GLU A 26 -6.45 -5.10 8.30
N ARG A 27 -6.29 -4.05 7.48
CA ARG A 27 -7.42 -3.38 6.80
C ARG A 27 -8.16 -4.31 5.84
N TRP A 28 -7.44 -5.14 5.11
CA TRP A 28 -8.01 -6.05 4.12
C TRP A 28 -8.27 -7.45 4.69
N SER A 29 -7.99 -7.68 5.98
CA SER A 29 -8.07 -9.01 6.61
C SER A 29 -7.27 -10.08 5.85
N LEU A 30 -6.07 -9.71 5.42
CA LEU A 30 -5.12 -10.56 4.70
C LEU A 30 -3.87 -10.78 5.54
N SER A 31 -3.12 -11.83 5.23
CA SER A 31 -1.85 -12.10 5.92
C SER A 31 -0.77 -11.09 5.50
N PRO A 32 0.09 -10.62 6.42
CA PRO A 32 1.18 -9.68 6.09
C PRO A 32 2.19 -10.27 5.10
N ALA A 33 2.38 -11.59 5.13
CA ALA A 33 3.17 -12.32 4.13
C ALA A 33 2.54 -12.25 2.73
N TRP A 34 1.20 -12.29 2.65
CA TRP A 34 0.46 -12.17 1.41
C TRP A 34 0.56 -10.75 0.83
N ILE A 35 0.45 -9.71 1.66
CA ILE A 35 0.71 -8.32 1.25
C ILE A 35 2.15 -8.13 0.77
N SER A 36 3.11 -8.77 1.45
CA SER A 36 4.52 -8.73 1.03
C SER A 36 4.72 -9.42 -0.32
N LYS A 37 4.05 -10.55 -0.55
CA LYS A 37 4.04 -11.24 -1.85
C LYS A 37 3.40 -10.35 -2.93
N LEU A 38 2.21 -9.81 -2.68
CA LEU A 38 1.48 -8.90 -3.57
C LEU A 38 2.30 -7.64 -3.93
N GLY A 39 3.01 -7.08 -2.95
CA GLY A 39 3.87 -5.92 -3.15
C GLY A 39 5.10 -6.22 -4.01
N ASN A 40 5.57 -7.48 -4.06
CA ASN A 40 6.68 -7.93 -4.91
C ASN A 40 6.21 -8.50 -6.26
N ASP A 41 4.95 -8.88 -6.37
CA ASP A 41 4.38 -9.47 -7.57
C ASP A 41 4.13 -8.40 -8.65
N PRO A 42 4.79 -8.50 -9.83
CA PRO A 42 4.60 -7.56 -10.93
C PRO A 42 3.34 -7.85 -11.77
N ASP A 43 2.74 -9.04 -11.63
CA ASP A 43 1.52 -9.45 -12.36
C ASP A 43 0.24 -9.25 -11.53
N ARG A 44 0.34 -8.53 -10.41
CA ARG A 44 -0.80 -8.27 -9.53
C ARG A 44 -2.00 -7.70 -10.27
N GLU A 45 -3.17 -8.05 -9.74
CA GLU A 45 -4.45 -7.57 -10.24
C GLU A 45 -4.59 -6.05 -10.04
N ALA A 46 -5.10 -5.35 -11.05
CA ALA A 46 -5.20 -3.89 -11.05
C ALA A 46 -6.13 -3.34 -9.95
N HIS A 47 -7.04 -4.16 -9.41
CA HIS A 47 -7.87 -3.75 -8.28
C HIS A 47 -7.04 -3.46 -7.02
N TRP A 48 -5.84 -4.04 -6.88
CA TRP A 48 -4.98 -3.76 -5.74
C TRP A 48 -4.33 -2.39 -5.86
N ASP A 49 -3.96 -1.98 -7.07
CA ASP A 49 -3.45 -0.64 -7.33
C ASP A 49 -4.54 0.40 -7.02
N ASP A 50 -5.78 0.15 -7.41
CA ASP A 50 -6.93 1.01 -7.08
C ASP A 50 -7.20 1.04 -5.57
N ALA A 51 -7.13 -0.13 -4.91
CA ALA A 51 -7.28 -0.22 -3.46
C ALA A 51 -6.22 0.60 -2.71
N VAL A 52 -4.97 0.63 -3.18
CA VAL A 52 -3.90 1.48 -2.62
C VAL A 52 -4.12 2.95 -2.93
N ARG A 53 -4.54 3.30 -4.14
CA ARG A 53 -4.86 4.68 -4.52
C ARG A 53 -6.00 5.25 -3.67
N GLY A 54 -7.01 4.44 -3.40
CA GLY A 54 -8.15 4.74 -2.52
C GLY A 54 -7.84 4.72 -1.03
N LEU A 55 -6.62 4.39 -0.60
CA LEU A 55 -6.26 4.49 0.82
C LEU A 55 -6.31 5.95 1.27
N PRO A 56 -6.99 6.23 2.41
CA PRO A 56 -6.91 7.55 3.00
C PRO A 56 -5.47 7.80 3.44
N THR A 57 -4.99 9.04 3.33
CA THR A 57 -3.69 9.40 3.91
C THR A 57 -3.82 9.33 5.43
N VAL A 58 -3.23 8.30 6.05
CA VAL A 58 -3.05 8.32 7.49
C VAL A 58 -1.98 9.38 7.74
N LYS A 59 -2.43 10.58 8.11
CA LYS A 59 -1.52 11.60 8.63
C LYS A 59 -0.88 10.95 9.84
N LYS A 60 0.33 10.40 9.67
CA LYS A 60 1.24 10.14 10.78
C LYS A 60 1.25 11.47 11.51
N LEU A 61 0.55 11.53 12.64
CA LEU A 61 0.42 12.73 13.45
C LEU A 61 1.86 13.17 13.63
N LYS A 62 2.30 14.21 12.91
CA LYS A 62 3.62 14.78 13.15
C LYS A 62 3.51 15.21 14.60
N SER A 63 4.33 14.61 15.46
CA SER A 63 4.75 15.22 16.70
C SER A 63 5.20 16.62 16.32
N SER A 64 4.28 17.55 16.48
CA SER A 64 4.55 18.97 16.55
C SER A 64 5.37 19.12 17.82
N SER A 65 6.69 19.17 17.69
CA SER A 65 7.49 19.85 18.70
C SER A 65 8.07 21.08 18.03
N LYS A 66 7.52 22.18 18.51
CA LYS A 66 7.85 23.57 18.24
C LYS A 66 9.23 23.92 18.77
#